data_AF-A0A183ABP7-F1
#
_entry.id   AF-A0A183ABP7-F1
#
_cell.length_a   1.000
_cell.length_b   1.000
_cell.length_c   1.000
_cell.angle_alpha   90.00
_cell.angle_beta   90.00
_cell.angle_gamma   90.00
#
_symmetry.space_group_name_H-M   'P 1'
#
loop_
_entity.id
_entity.type
_entity.pdbx_description
1 polymer ?
#
loop_
_entity_poly.entity_id
_entity_poly.type
_entity_poly.pdbx_seq_one_letter_code
_entity_poly.pdbx_strand_id
1 'polypeptide(L)'
;MTDVNWDVTFLLNRRYDIARADEDFPILIQAPADGTLYHVPAMRLFPDGQLPSETFFIHLMFKPRKESLDRGVYLMSIRDPDGTLRLSLRLVHVATYQVIFTYHPVDMEEQKQIEFSIPWTDGYWHLGILIEPEHVSFAWVLNRIDTHVFISVS
;
A
#
# COMPACT_ATOMS: atom_id res chain seq x y z
N MET A 1 -22.69 -15.51 -1.31
CA MET A 1 -21.26 -15.17 -1.21
C MET A 1 -21.13 -13.75 -1.69
N THR A 2 -20.96 -12.81 -0.76
CA THR A 2 -20.73 -11.40 -1.09
C THR A 2 -19.23 -11.20 -1.19
N ASP A 3 -18.74 -10.92 -2.39
CA ASP A 3 -17.36 -10.47 -2.63
C ASP A 3 -17.08 -9.28 -1.71
N VAL A 4 -16.22 -9.51 -0.72
CA VAL A 4 -15.72 -8.44 0.15
C VAL A 4 -14.66 -7.70 -0.65
N ASN A 5 -15.07 -6.61 -1.31
CA ASN A 5 -14.14 -5.74 -2.02
C ASN A 5 -13.37 -4.90 -0.99
N TRP A 6 -12.12 -5.27 -0.74
CA TRP A 6 -11.17 -4.58 0.14
C TRP A 6 -10.57 -3.33 -0.50
N ASP A 7 -11.36 -2.58 -1.25
CA ASP A 7 -10.96 -1.25 -1.70
C ASP A 7 -10.92 -0.34 -0.48
N VAL A 8 -9.71 -0.11 0.02
CA VAL A 8 -9.44 0.74 1.18
C VAL A 8 -10.02 2.14 0.98
N THR A 9 -10.04 2.67 -0.25
CA THR A 9 -10.64 3.97 -0.57
C THR A 9 -12.16 3.93 -0.37
N PHE A 10 -12.81 2.86 -0.85
CA PHE A 10 -14.24 2.62 -0.64
C PHE A 10 -14.60 2.45 0.84
N LEU A 11 -13.79 1.69 1.59
CA LEU A 11 -13.98 1.46 3.03
C LEU A 11 -13.78 2.74 3.85
N LEU A 12 -12.81 3.57 3.48
CA LEU A 12 -12.59 4.88 4.11
C LEU A 12 -13.76 5.84 3.83
N ASN A 13 -14.25 5.91 2.59
CA ASN A 13 -15.39 6.76 2.23
C ASN A 13 -16.68 6.37 2.98
N ARG A 14 -17.00 5.06 3.03
CA ARG A 14 -18.23 4.57 3.67
C ARG A 14 -18.24 4.76 5.19
N ARG A 15 -17.08 4.67 5.85
CA ARG A 15 -17.00 4.68 7.33
C ARG A 15 -16.70 6.04 7.94
N TYR A 16 -16.10 6.95 7.17
CA TYR A 16 -15.75 8.30 7.63
C TYR A 16 -16.57 9.40 6.98
N ASP A 17 -17.57 9.05 6.16
CA ASP A 17 -18.45 10.01 5.45
C ASP A 17 -17.66 11.04 4.63
N ILE A 18 -16.47 10.65 4.14
CA ILE A 18 -15.55 11.53 3.39
C ILE A 18 -16.15 11.87 2.02
N ALA A 19 -17.06 11.05 1.52
CA ALA A 19 -17.78 11.26 0.28
C ALA A 19 -19.20 10.71 0.40
N ARG A 20 -20.18 11.58 0.68
CA ARG A 20 -21.54 11.29 0.23
C ARG A 20 -21.50 11.23 -1.29
N ALA A 21 -22.18 10.26 -1.89
CA ALA A 21 -22.20 10.02 -3.34
C ALA A 21 -22.77 11.18 -4.18
N ASP A 22 -23.13 12.29 -3.52
CA ASP A 22 -23.85 13.42 -4.07
C ASP A 22 -22.97 14.68 -4.22
N GLU A 23 -21.68 14.65 -3.86
CA GLU A 23 -20.81 15.84 -3.94
C GLU A 23 -19.58 15.64 -4.85
N ASP A 24 -19.35 16.67 -5.67
CA ASP A 24 -18.40 16.81 -6.78
C ASP A 24 -17.08 16.02 -6.62
N PHE A 25 -17.01 14.89 -7.32
CA PHE A 25 -15.76 14.17 -7.53
C PHE A 25 -14.92 14.86 -8.63
N PRO A 26 -13.59 14.94 -8.46
CA PRO A 26 -12.81 14.36 -7.37
C PRO A 26 -12.77 15.25 -6.11
N ILE A 27 -12.86 14.60 -4.95
CA ILE A 27 -12.69 15.25 -3.64
C ILE A 27 -11.22 15.60 -3.42
N LEU A 28 -10.96 16.85 -3.04
CA LEU A 28 -9.63 17.32 -2.67
C LEU A 28 -9.31 16.94 -1.22
N ILE A 29 -8.52 15.88 -1.02
CA ILE A 29 -7.96 15.53 0.29
C ILE A 29 -6.65 16.31 0.46
N GLN A 30 -6.65 17.32 1.33
CA GLN A 30 -5.44 18.08 1.67
C GLN A 30 -4.65 17.37 2.77
N ALA A 31 -3.33 17.27 2.65
CA ALA A 31 -2.53 16.78 3.77
C ALA A 31 -2.63 17.75 4.97
N PRO A 32 -2.64 17.25 6.22
CA PRO A 32 -2.52 18.10 7.39
C PRO A 32 -1.32 19.05 7.28
N ALA A 33 -1.51 20.32 7.64
CA ALA A 33 -0.49 21.36 7.48
C ALA A 33 0.79 21.11 8.31
N ASP A 34 0.68 20.27 9.34
CA ASP A 34 1.77 19.83 10.22
C ASP A 34 2.53 18.61 9.67
N GLY A 35 2.13 18.08 8.51
CA GLY A 35 2.73 16.88 7.91
C GLY A 35 2.29 15.58 8.57
N THR A 36 1.25 15.61 9.42
CA THR A 36 0.69 14.41 10.06
C THR A 36 0.12 13.45 9.00
N LEU A 37 0.47 12.17 9.13
CA LEU A 37 -0.09 11.11 8.29
C LEU A 37 -1.52 10.78 8.71
N TYR A 38 -2.37 10.49 7.73
CA TYR A 38 -3.68 9.92 8.00
C TYR A 38 -3.53 8.55 8.66
N HIS A 39 -4.08 8.41 9.86
CA HIS A 39 -4.09 7.15 10.61
C HIS A 39 -5.51 6.66 10.82
N VAL A 40 -5.70 5.36 10.68
CA VAL A 40 -6.94 4.66 10.99
C VAL A 40 -6.59 3.47 11.87
N PRO A 41 -7.31 3.22 12.98
CA PRO A 41 -7.06 2.03 13.78
C PRO A 41 -7.17 0.76 12.93
N ALA A 42 -6.11 -0.03 12.88
CA ALA A 42 -6.04 -1.23 12.04
C ALA A 42 -7.16 -2.22 12.37
N MET A 43 -7.54 -2.36 13.64
CA MET A 43 -8.67 -3.19 14.09
C MET A 43 -10.03 -2.80 13.50
N ARG A 44 -10.18 -1.59 12.95
CA ARG A 44 -11.40 -1.23 12.22
C ARG A 44 -11.47 -1.88 10.84
N LEU A 45 -10.32 -2.18 10.24
CA LEU A 45 -10.19 -2.82 8.94
C LEU A 45 -10.00 -4.35 9.11
N PHE A 46 -9.24 -4.75 10.12
CA PHE A 46 -8.90 -6.15 10.42
C PHE A 46 -9.38 -6.51 11.83
N PRO A 47 -10.69 -6.76 12.02
CA PRO A 47 -11.26 -6.99 13.35
C PRO A 47 -10.72 -8.24 14.04
N ASP A 48 -10.26 -9.23 13.27
CA ASP A 48 -9.66 -10.47 13.79
C ASP A 48 -8.18 -10.30 14.19
N GLY A 49 -7.63 -9.08 14.06
CA GLY A 49 -6.24 -8.78 14.45
C GLY A 49 -5.18 -9.32 13.48
N GLN A 50 -5.60 -9.84 12.33
CA GLN A 50 -4.72 -10.39 11.30
C GLN A 50 -5.17 -9.95 9.90
N LEU A 51 -4.23 -9.92 8.94
CA LEU A 51 -4.60 -9.85 7.53
C LEU A 51 -5.42 -11.11 7.16
N PRO A 52 -6.29 -11.04 6.14
CA PRO A 52 -7.01 -12.22 5.67
C PRO A 52 -6.04 -13.36 5.36
N SER A 53 -6.39 -14.58 5.77
CA SER A 53 -5.63 -15.79 5.43
C SER A 53 -5.87 -16.28 3.99
N GLU A 54 -6.77 -15.60 3.28
CA GLU A 54 -7.08 -15.76 1.87
C GLU A 54 -6.35 -14.71 1.02
N THR A 55 -6.65 -14.67 -0.28
CA THR A 55 -6.06 -13.70 -1.20
C THR A 55 -6.38 -12.27 -0.78
N PHE A 56 -5.33 -11.45 -0.60
CA PHE A 56 -5.43 -10.03 -0.27
C PHE A 56 -4.71 -9.20 -1.32
N PHE A 57 -5.32 -8.09 -1.73
CA PHE A 57 -4.78 -7.24 -2.78
C PHE A 57 -4.60 -5.80 -2.30
N ILE A 58 -3.41 -5.26 -2.48
CA ILE A 58 -3.10 -3.85 -2.26
C ILE A 58 -2.91 -3.21 -3.63
N HIS A 59 -3.66 -2.14 -3.90
CA HIS A 59 -3.51 -1.35 -5.12
C HIS A 59 -3.28 0.11 -4.78
N LEU A 60 -2.23 0.69 -5.34
CA LEU A 60 -1.85 2.09 -5.14
C LEU A 60 -1.62 2.75 -6.49
N MET A 61 -2.14 3.96 -6.64
CA MET A 61 -1.88 4.82 -7.78
C MET A 61 -1.28 6.14 -7.29
N PHE A 62 -0.05 6.43 -7.69
CA PHE A 62 0.66 7.64 -7.26
C PHE A 62 1.67 8.08 -8.32
N LYS A 63 2.06 9.36 -8.30
CA LYS A 63 3.17 9.88 -9.11
C LYS A 63 4.37 10.13 -8.19
N PRO A 64 5.46 9.37 -8.28
CA PRO A 64 6.64 9.64 -7.47
C PRO A 64 7.27 10.97 -7.87
N ARG A 65 7.90 11.66 -6.92
CA ARG A 65 8.71 12.84 -7.20
C ARG A 65 10.11 12.42 -7.59
N LYS A 66 10.70 13.11 -8.57
CA LYS A 66 12.06 12.84 -9.09
C LYS A 66 13.17 13.05 -8.06
N GLU A 67 12.89 13.77 -6.98
CA GLU A 67 13.87 14.06 -5.93
C GLU A 67 14.31 12.78 -5.19
N SER A 68 15.49 12.82 -4.58
CA SER A 68 15.98 11.71 -3.74
C SER A 68 15.07 11.49 -2.54
N LEU A 69 14.84 10.22 -2.20
CA LEU A 69 14.07 9.81 -1.03
C LEU A 69 15.01 9.06 -0.08
N ASP A 70 16.05 9.74 0.40
CA ASP A 70 17.15 9.14 1.18
C ASP A 70 16.65 8.43 2.45
N ARG A 71 15.59 8.97 3.07
CA ARG A 71 14.94 8.35 4.25
C ARG A 71 13.82 7.38 3.89
N GLY A 72 13.48 7.30 2.61
CA GLY A 72 12.28 6.64 2.11
C GLY A 72 10.98 7.28 2.59
N VAL A 73 9.88 6.89 1.96
CA VAL A 73 8.52 7.30 2.32
C VAL A 73 7.68 6.05 2.51
N TYR A 74 6.97 5.97 3.64
CA TYR A 74 5.95 4.95 3.83
C TYR A 74 4.72 5.32 3.02
N LEU A 75 4.40 4.51 2.01
CA LEU A 75 3.15 4.60 1.26
C LEU A 75 1.99 4.01 2.08
N MET A 76 2.29 2.97 2.86
CA MET A 76 1.38 2.34 3.81
C MET A 76 2.19 1.74 4.96
N SER A 77 1.64 1.77 6.18
CA SER A 77 2.16 0.97 7.28
C SER A 77 1.05 0.60 8.27
N ILE A 78 1.13 -0.61 8.81
CA ILE A 78 0.39 -1.05 10.00
C ILE A 78 1.39 -1.20 11.13
N ARG A 79 1.08 -0.59 12.27
CA ARG A 79 1.91 -0.60 13.47
C ARG A 79 1.07 -0.98 14.67
N ASP A 80 1.71 -1.63 15.64
CA ASP A 80 1.15 -1.83 16.97
C ASP A 80 1.12 -0.51 17.76
N PRO A 81 0.37 -0.44 18.87
CA PRO A 81 0.32 0.76 19.72
C PRO A 81 1.67 1.22 20.27
N ASP A 82 2.63 0.30 20.41
CA ASP A 82 4.01 0.61 20.85
C ASP A 82 4.92 1.10 19.71
N GLY A 83 4.40 1.19 18.49
CA GLY A 83 5.13 1.64 17.29
C GLY A 83 5.80 0.52 16.50
N THR A 84 5.76 -0.73 16.97
CA THR A 84 6.31 -1.90 16.28
C THR A 84 5.67 -2.03 14.90
N LEU A 85 6.50 -2.14 13.86
CA LEU A 85 6.04 -2.19 12.48
C LEU A 85 5.59 -3.60 12.11
N ARG A 86 4.31 -3.82 11.79
CA ARG A 86 3.78 -5.15 11.43
C ARG A 86 3.71 -5.39 9.92
N LEU A 87 3.37 -4.35 9.17
CA LEU A 87 3.30 -4.37 7.72
C LEU A 87 3.74 -3.00 7.21
N SER A 88 4.54 -2.93 6.16
CA SER A 88 4.75 -1.68 5.43
C SER A 88 4.99 -1.88 3.96
N LEU A 89 4.63 -0.84 3.22
CA LEU A 89 5.15 -0.58 1.91
C LEU A 89 5.89 0.75 1.92
N ARG A 90 7.19 0.70 1.64
CA ARG A 90 8.09 1.85 1.65
C ARG A 90 8.71 2.05 0.28
N LEU A 91 8.75 3.29 -0.18
CA LEU A 91 9.45 3.70 -1.39
C LEU A 91 10.76 4.40 -1.01
N VAL A 92 11.88 3.96 -1.58
CA VAL A 92 13.21 4.56 -1.41
C VAL A 92 13.74 4.95 -2.78
N HIS A 93 14.49 6.05 -2.86
CA HIS A 93 15.14 6.49 -4.09
C HIS A 93 16.55 6.94 -3.76
N VAL A 94 17.53 6.23 -4.32
CA VAL A 94 18.97 6.57 -4.20
C VAL A 94 19.58 6.69 -5.60
N ALA A 95 19.50 5.61 -6.39
CA ALA A 95 19.93 5.59 -7.80
C ALA A 95 18.81 5.06 -8.72
N THR A 96 18.06 4.07 -8.23
CA THR A 96 16.78 3.60 -8.78
C THR A 96 15.73 3.66 -7.66
N TYR A 97 14.44 3.67 -8.03
CA TYR A 97 13.41 3.53 -7.01
C TYR A 97 13.36 2.08 -6.56
N GLN A 98 13.30 1.89 -5.26
CA GLN A 98 13.09 0.59 -4.63
C GLN A 98 11.79 0.63 -3.87
N VAL A 99 10.92 -0.31 -4.17
CA VAL A 99 9.75 -0.59 -3.36
C VAL A 99 10.10 -1.73 -2.42
N ILE A 100 9.93 -1.47 -1.13
CA ILE A 100 10.27 -2.38 -0.05
C ILE A 100 8.97 -2.75 0.66
N PHE A 101 8.58 -4.00 0.54
CA PHE A 101 7.44 -4.58 1.23
C PHE A 101 7.94 -5.38 2.44
N THR A 102 7.55 -4.98 3.64
CA THR A 102 7.94 -5.62 4.90
C THR A 102 6.71 -6.14 5.61
N TYR A 103 6.76 -7.36 6.13
CA TYR A 103 5.66 -7.94 6.91
C TYR A 103 6.18 -8.89 7.99
N HIS A 104 5.43 -9.00 9.08
CA HIS A 104 5.65 -9.98 10.15
C HIS A 104 4.60 -11.09 10.06
N PRO A 105 4.98 -12.30 9.64
CA PRO A 105 4.08 -13.46 9.70
C PRO A 105 3.68 -13.76 11.15
N VAL A 106 2.44 -14.22 11.36
CA VAL A 106 1.92 -14.54 12.70
C VAL A 106 2.75 -15.64 13.37
N ASP A 107 3.22 -16.62 12.60
CA ASP A 107 3.93 -17.79 13.10
C ASP A 107 5.46 -17.68 13.03
N MET A 108 6.00 -16.47 12.80
CA MET A 108 7.44 -16.24 12.69
C MET A 108 7.88 -15.09 13.59
N GLU A 109 9.00 -15.28 14.30
CA GLU A 109 9.61 -14.20 15.09
C GLU A 109 10.27 -13.14 14.22
N GLU A 110 10.73 -13.53 13.04
CA GLU A 110 11.47 -12.65 12.14
C GLU A 110 10.56 -11.92 11.13
N GLN A 111 10.90 -10.66 10.86
CA GLN A 111 10.31 -9.91 9.77
C GLN A 111 10.77 -10.46 8.42
N LYS A 112 9.86 -10.49 7.45
CA LYS A 112 10.18 -10.75 6.05
C LYS A 112 10.19 -9.44 5.27
N GLN A 113 11.10 -9.35 4.31
CA GLN A 113 11.25 -8.19 3.43
C GLN A 113 11.40 -8.65 1.98
N ILE A 114 10.63 -8.03 1.11
CA ILE A 114 10.70 -8.23 -0.33
C ILE A 114 10.99 -6.88 -0.97
N GLU A 115 11.99 -6.84 -1.84
CA GLU A 115 12.42 -5.63 -2.53
C GLU A 115 12.32 -5.82 -4.03
N PHE A 116 11.85 -4.79 -4.72
CA PHE A 116 11.94 -4.73 -6.17
C PHE A 116 12.23 -3.32 -6.64
N SER A 117 12.98 -3.25 -7.74
CA SER A 117 13.43 -1.98 -8.31
C SER A 117 12.49 -1.57 -9.44
N ILE A 118 12.14 -0.28 -9.45
CA ILE A 118 11.36 0.36 -10.50
C ILE A 118 12.24 1.45 -11.14
N PRO A 119 12.44 1.44 -12.47
CA PRO A 119 13.13 2.53 -13.13
C PRO A 119 12.28 3.81 -13.06
N TRP A 120 12.95 4.97 -12.94
CA TRP A 120 12.24 6.25 -12.94
C TRP A 120 11.44 6.45 -14.23
N THR A 121 10.22 6.96 -14.09
CA THR A 121 9.42 7.48 -15.20
C THR A 121 8.65 8.72 -14.76
N ASP A 122 8.25 9.56 -15.72
CA ASP A 122 7.47 10.78 -15.47
C ASP A 122 5.94 10.53 -15.40
N GLY A 123 5.53 9.26 -15.40
CA GLY A 123 4.13 8.83 -15.40
C GLY A 123 3.56 8.57 -14.01
N TYR A 124 2.24 8.38 -13.96
CA TYR A 124 1.61 7.75 -12.81
C TYR A 124 2.01 6.27 -12.75
N TRP A 125 2.28 5.81 -11.54
CA TRP A 125 2.59 4.42 -11.25
C TRP A 125 1.36 3.75 -10.68
N HIS A 126 1.02 2.61 -11.26
CA HIS A 126 0.03 1.69 -10.73
C HIS A 126 0.79 0.52 -10.13
N LEU A 127 0.70 0.39 -8.81
CA LEU A 127 1.32 -0.69 -8.09
C LEU A 127 0.24 -1.61 -7.52
N GLY A 128 0.27 -2.86 -7.95
CA GLY A 128 -0.50 -3.96 -7.39
C GLY A 128 0.39 -4.89 -6.59
N ILE A 129 -0.09 -5.35 -5.44
CA ILE A 129 0.54 -6.39 -4.62
C ILE A 129 -0.55 -7.41 -4.31
N LEU A 130 -0.38 -8.62 -4.82
CA LEU A 130 -1.25 -9.75 -4.60
C LEU A 130 -0.58 -10.67 -3.58
N ILE A 131 -1.22 -10.84 -2.43
CA ILE A 131 -0.74 -11.70 -1.35
C ILE A 131 -1.63 -12.93 -1.35
N GLU A 132 -1.02 -14.09 -1.53
CA GLU A 132 -1.66 -15.39 -1.51
C GLU A 132 -1.00 -16.25 -0.41
N PRO A 133 -1.65 -17.33 0.05
CA PRO A 133 -1.18 -18.08 1.24
C PRO A 133 0.28 -18.53 1.17
N GLU A 134 0.78 -18.82 -0.03
CA GLU A 134 2.13 -19.35 -0.24
C GLU A 134 3.05 -18.42 -1.04
N HIS A 135 2.51 -17.32 -1.59
CA HIS A 135 3.31 -16.47 -2.46
C HIS A 135 2.82 -15.02 -2.47
N VAL A 136 3.77 -14.12 -2.73
CA VAL A 136 3.47 -12.70 -2.92
C VAL A 136 3.88 -12.31 -4.33
N SER A 137 2.92 -11.81 -5.09
CA SER A 137 3.09 -11.33 -6.46
C SER A 137 3.00 -9.81 -6.54
N PHE A 138 3.97 -9.17 -7.20
CA PHE A 138 3.99 -7.74 -7.44
C PHE A 138 3.67 -7.45 -8.91
N ALA A 139 2.88 -6.42 -9.16
CA ALA A 139 2.58 -5.90 -10.48
C ALA A 139 2.84 -4.39 -10.51
N TRP A 140 3.65 -3.93 -11.45
CA TRP A 140 3.80 -2.49 -11.73
C TRP A 140 3.47 -2.20 -13.18
N VAL A 141 2.65 -1.16 -13.38
CA VAL A 141 2.23 -0.69 -14.70
C VAL A 141 2.38 0.84 -14.79
N LEU A 142 2.91 1.27 -15.93
CA LEU A 142 2.90 2.66 -16.39
C LEU A 142 1.64 2.87 -17.23
N ASN A 143 0.81 3.85 -16.88
CA ASN A 143 -0.37 4.31 -17.65
C ASN A 143 -0.85 3.36 -18.78
N ARG A 144 -1.73 2.40 -18.45
CA ARG A 144 -2.57 1.51 -19.30
C ARG A 144 -1.97 0.83 -20.55
N ILE A 145 -0.78 1.18 -21.02
CA ILE A 145 -0.18 0.68 -22.26
C ILE A 145 1.29 0.42 -21.93
N ASP A 146 1.62 -0.86 -21.91
CA ASP A 146 2.98 -1.41 -22.00
C ASP A 146 3.87 -1.27 -20.77
N THR A 147 3.65 -2.15 -19.79
CA THR A 147 4.64 -3.10 -19.22
C THR A 147 4.02 -3.67 -17.95
N HIS A 148 3.90 -5.00 -17.85
CA HIS A 148 3.56 -5.67 -16.60
C HIS A 148 4.81 -6.36 -16.09
N VAL A 149 5.38 -5.86 -15.00
CA VAL A 149 6.42 -6.59 -14.29
C VAL A 149 5.74 -7.43 -13.23
N PHE A 150 5.70 -8.75 -13.43
CA PHE A 150 5.22 -9.70 -12.43
C PHE A 150 6.42 -10.30 -11.69
N ILE A 151 6.50 -10.08 -10.39
CA ILE A 151 7.50 -10.72 -9.52
C ILE A 151 6.73 -11.58 -8.53
N SER A 152 6.81 -12.90 -8.66
CA SER A 152 6.28 -13.83 -7.67
C SER A 152 7.41 -14.31 -6.78
N VAL A 153 7.21 -14.25 -5.46
CA VAL A 153 8.15 -14.74 -4.46
C VAL A 153 7.46 -15.83 -3.65
N SER A 154 8.04 -17.03 -3.69
CA SER A 154 7.68 -18.22 -2.89
C SER A 154 8.54 -18.33 -1.64
#